data_AF-A0A318EK43-F1
#
_entry.id   AF-A0A318EK43-F1
#
_cell.length_a   1.000
_cell.length_b   1.000
_cell.length_c   1.000
_cell.angle_alpha   90.00
_cell.angle_beta   90.00
_cell.angle_gamma   90.00
#
_symmetry.space_group_name_H-M   'P 1'
#
loop_
_entity.id
_entity.type
_entity.pdbx_description
1 polymer ?
#
loop_
_entity_poly.entity_id
_entity_poly.type
_entity_poly.pdbx_seq_one_letter_code
_entity_poly.pdbx_strand_id
1 'polypeptide(L)'
;MNHKNDSILAENILEELPFPGNDPEMLEIRNKPEPDYSLMDCSCNNCQDLIKSYLLIDSLVQDILGLEEEMVRWRQALLRHLPPIDAQNLKSDIYDNLARRYYDNKSYQSYLKRMYNGQDPMESKEHNQMLHRLKEGTDETSVVL
;
A
#
# COMPACT_ATOMS: atom_id res chain seq x y z
N MET A 1 -48.94 -33.82 -1.06
CA MET A 1 -47.53 -33.92 -0.60
C MET A 1 -46.68 -33.21 -1.65
N ASN A 2 -46.46 -31.90 -1.54
CA ASN A 2 -45.30 -31.28 -0.87
C ASN A 2 -43.97 -31.94 -1.23
N HIS A 3 -43.24 -31.36 -2.18
CA HIS A 3 -41.97 -30.67 -1.88
C HIS A 3 -41.61 -29.72 -3.03
N LYS A 4 -41.29 -28.48 -2.65
CA LYS A 4 -40.59 -27.46 -3.45
C LYS A 4 -39.23 -27.98 -3.89
N ASN A 5 -38.70 -27.44 -4.99
CA ASN A 5 -37.31 -26.98 -5.09
C ASN A 5 -37.11 -26.19 -6.41
N ASP A 6 -37.43 -24.90 -6.31
CA ASP A 6 -36.65 -23.74 -6.76
C ASP A 6 -35.57 -23.95 -7.84
N SER A 7 -35.82 -23.39 -9.03
CA SER A 7 -34.77 -22.79 -9.86
C SER A 7 -35.42 -21.80 -10.82
N ILE A 8 -35.77 -20.64 -10.28
CA ILE A 8 -36.11 -19.45 -11.06
C ILE A 8 -35.18 -18.33 -10.56
N LEU A 9 -34.57 -17.64 -11.54
CA LEU A 9 -33.70 -16.47 -11.43
C LEU A 9 -32.28 -16.68 -10.87
N ALA A 10 -31.30 -16.66 -11.78
CA ALA A 10 -30.11 -15.82 -11.64
C ALA A 10 -29.49 -15.55 -13.03
N GLU A 11 -30.31 -15.10 -14.00
CA GLU A 11 -29.77 -14.21 -15.02
C GLU A 11 -29.71 -12.81 -14.38
N ASN A 12 -28.55 -12.16 -14.54
CA ASN A 12 -28.25 -10.78 -14.16
C ASN A 12 -28.21 -10.50 -12.65
N ILE A 13 -27.02 -10.58 -12.06
CA ILE A 13 -26.35 -9.52 -11.28
C ILE A 13 -24.86 -9.91 -11.29
N LEU A 14 -24.16 -9.58 -12.38
CA LEU A 14 -22.80 -9.07 -12.23
C LEU A 14 -23.02 -7.59 -11.90
N GLU A 15 -23.29 -7.32 -10.62
CA GLU A 15 -23.04 -5.99 -10.09
C GLU A 15 -21.55 -5.77 -10.31
N GLU A 16 -21.25 -4.86 -11.25
CA GLU A 16 -19.92 -4.32 -11.42
C GLU A 16 -19.45 -3.87 -10.04
N LEU A 17 -18.54 -4.64 -9.43
CA LEU A 17 -17.75 -4.14 -8.34
C LEU A 17 -17.14 -2.84 -8.85
N PRO A 18 -17.31 -1.71 -8.16
CA PRO A 18 -16.74 -0.45 -8.61
C PRO A 18 -15.22 -0.65 -8.62
N PHE A 19 -14.65 -0.78 -9.82
CA PHE A 19 -13.22 -0.64 -10.00
C PHE A 19 -12.88 0.77 -9.49
N PRO A 20 -11.95 0.94 -8.54
CA PRO A 20 -11.56 2.25 -8.04
C PRO A 20 -10.66 2.91 -9.09
N GLY A 21 -11.27 3.32 -10.19
CA GLY A 21 -10.60 3.99 -11.31
C GLY A 21 -10.48 5.50 -11.14
N ASN A 22 -11.09 6.06 -10.08
CA ASN A 22 -11.18 7.51 -9.86
C ASN A 22 -10.87 7.90 -8.40
N ASP A 23 -10.07 7.10 -7.69
CA ASP A 23 -9.58 7.48 -6.37
C ASP A 23 -8.51 8.58 -6.54
N PRO A 24 -8.67 9.78 -5.95
CA PRO A 24 -7.67 10.85 -6.03
C PRO A 24 -6.27 10.42 -5.57
N GLU A 25 -6.18 9.49 -4.60
CA GLU A 25 -4.91 8.95 -4.09
C GLU A 25 -4.15 8.11 -5.14
N MET A 26 -4.87 7.32 -5.94
CA MET A 26 -4.30 6.57 -7.07
C MET A 26 -3.80 7.51 -8.18
N LEU A 27 -4.38 8.70 -8.30
CA LEU A 27 -3.92 9.74 -9.22
C LEU A 27 -2.68 10.47 -8.69
N GLU A 28 -2.50 10.61 -7.37
CA GLU A 28 -1.30 11.21 -6.79
C GLU A 28 -0.07 10.31 -6.92
N ILE A 29 -0.21 8.98 -6.77
CA ILE A 29 0.85 8.01 -7.12
C ILE A 29 1.26 8.18 -8.59
N ARG A 30 0.29 8.45 -9.48
CA ARG A 30 0.50 8.67 -10.92
C ARG A 30 1.16 10.01 -11.26
N ASN A 31 1.05 10.99 -10.36
CA ASN A 31 1.53 12.37 -10.57
C ASN A 31 2.87 12.67 -9.89
N LYS A 32 3.52 11.67 -9.28
CA LYS A 32 4.91 11.82 -8.81
C LYS A 32 5.77 12.16 -10.04
N PRO A 33 6.61 13.21 -10.00
CA PRO A 33 7.47 13.53 -11.13
C PRO A 33 8.26 12.29 -11.50
N GLU A 34 8.22 11.90 -12.79
CA GLU A 34 9.01 10.77 -13.26
C GLU A 34 10.47 11.01 -12.82
N PRO A 35 11.08 10.07 -12.11
CA PRO A 35 12.45 10.25 -11.64
C PRO A 35 13.36 10.59 -12.83
N ASP A 36 14.23 11.59 -12.68
CA ASP A 36 15.12 12.01 -13.76
C ASP A 36 16.20 10.93 -14.03
N TYR A 37 15.99 10.14 -15.08
CA TYR A 37 16.85 9.03 -15.46
C TYR A 37 17.97 9.42 -16.44
N SER A 38 18.13 10.71 -16.76
CA SER A 38 19.13 11.20 -17.72
C SER A 38 20.58 10.85 -17.32
N LEU A 39 20.81 10.51 -16.05
CA LEU A 39 22.11 10.08 -15.52
C LEU A 39 22.45 8.60 -15.79
N MET A 40 21.59 7.86 -16.50
CA MET A 40 21.68 6.40 -16.62
C MET A 40 21.80 5.91 -18.07
N ASP A 41 22.56 6.66 -18.88
CA ASP A 41 22.81 6.34 -20.28
C ASP A 41 23.92 5.28 -20.41
N CYS A 42 23.57 4.02 -20.21
CA CYS A 42 24.44 2.89 -20.53
C CYS A 42 23.78 2.02 -21.60
N SER A 43 24.41 1.96 -22.78
CA SER A 43 23.89 1.30 -23.98
C SER A 43 23.94 -0.24 -23.93
N CYS A 44 24.13 -0.83 -22.76
CA CYS A 44 24.26 -2.26 -22.55
C CYS A 44 22.90 -2.89 -22.19
N ASN A 45 22.48 -3.97 -22.87
CA ASN A 45 21.17 -4.61 -22.62
C ASN A 45 20.98 -5.02 -21.15
N ASN A 46 22.01 -5.58 -20.50
CA ASN A 46 21.98 -5.94 -19.08
C ASN A 46 21.74 -4.72 -18.17
N CYS A 47 22.21 -3.54 -18.58
CA CYS A 47 22.07 -2.31 -17.83
C CYS A 47 20.62 -1.83 -17.90
N GLN A 48 19.97 -1.95 -19.06
CA GLN A 48 18.55 -1.64 -19.22
C GLN A 48 17.64 -2.57 -18.40
N ASP A 49 17.91 -3.87 -18.38
CA ASP A 49 17.08 -4.80 -17.62
C ASP A 49 17.25 -4.64 -16.10
N LEU A 50 18.46 -4.27 -15.65
CA LEU A 50 18.69 -3.90 -14.25
C LEU A 50 17.92 -2.63 -13.86
N ILE A 51 17.89 -1.60 -14.73
CA ILE A 51 17.10 -0.38 -14.50
C ILE A 51 15.62 -0.74 -14.38
N LYS A 52 15.06 -1.49 -15.34
CA LYS A 52 13.66 -1.93 -15.28
C LYS A 52 13.34 -2.70 -14.00
N SER A 53 14.28 -3.51 -13.52
CA SER A 53 14.14 -4.24 -12.26
C SER A 53 14.08 -3.28 -11.06
N TYR A 54 14.91 -2.23 -11.03
CA TYR A 54 14.83 -1.21 -9.99
C TYR A 54 13.54 -0.40 -10.04
N LEU A 55 13.04 -0.09 -11.24
CA LEU A 55 11.72 0.57 -11.39
C LEU A 55 10.59 -0.29 -10.87
N LEU A 56 10.62 -1.60 -11.16
CA LEU A 56 9.64 -2.52 -10.61
C LEU A 56 9.72 -2.58 -9.07
N ILE A 57 10.93 -2.65 -8.51
CA ILE A 57 11.12 -2.63 -7.05
C ILE A 57 10.56 -1.32 -6.46
N ASP A 58 10.76 -0.20 -7.15
CA ASP A 58 10.22 1.10 -6.76
C ASP A 58 8.70 1.10 -6.67
N SER A 59 8.03 0.60 -7.71
CA SER A 59 6.57 0.45 -7.72
C SER A 59 6.09 -0.46 -6.60
N LEU A 60 6.75 -1.61 -6.39
CA LEU A 60 6.40 -2.54 -5.30
C LEU A 60 6.60 -1.90 -3.92
N VAL A 61 7.61 -1.05 -3.75
CA VAL A 61 7.80 -0.29 -2.51
C VAL A 61 6.63 0.68 -2.31
N GLN A 62 6.19 1.42 -3.35
CA GLN A 62 5.03 2.30 -3.22
C GLN A 62 3.76 1.52 -2.87
N ASP A 63 3.53 0.37 -3.52
CA ASP A 63 2.39 -0.52 -3.22
C ASP A 63 2.40 -0.96 -1.76
N ILE A 64 3.58 -1.35 -1.22
CA ILE A 64 3.71 -1.74 0.18
C ILE A 64 3.37 -0.58 1.11
N LEU A 65 3.87 0.63 0.84
CA LEU A 65 3.58 1.80 1.67
C LEU A 65 2.09 2.12 1.70
N GLY A 66 1.43 2.10 0.54
CA GLY A 66 -0.02 2.30 0.46
C GLY A 66 -0.80 1.21 1.23
N LEU A 67 -0.37 -0.06 1.14
CA LEU A 67 -0.97 -1.15 1.90
C LEU A 67 -0.76 -1.02 3.42
N GLU A 68 0.41 -0.53 3.86
CA GLU A 68 0.67 -0.24 5.28
C GLU A 68 -0.26 0.87 5.80
N GLU A 69 -0.44 1.93 5.00
CA GLU A 69 -1.35 3.04 5.31
C GLU A 69 -2.81 2.57 5.40
N GLU A 70 -3.31 1.86 4.39
CA GLU A 70 -4.65 1.26 4.40
C GLU A 70 -4.88 0.36 5.61
N MET A 71 -3.90 -0.50 5.93
CA MET A 71 -4.01 -1.40 7.07
C MET A 71 -4.20 -0.65 8.38
N VAL A 72 -3.40 0.39 8.62
CA VAL A 72 -3.51 1.24 9.82
C VAL A 72 -4.83 2.00 9.82
N ARG A 73 -5.23 2.56 8.68
CA ARG A 73 -6.48 3.30 8.46
C ARG A 73 -7.70 2.46 8.86
N TRP A 74 -7.79 1.24 8.35
CA TRP A 74 -8.90 0.33 8.66
C TRP A 74 -8.88 -0.18 10.10
N ARG A 75 -7.70 -0.48 10.64
CA ARG A 75 -7.58 -0.88 12.07
C ARG A 75 -8.00 0.23 13.01
N GLN A 76 -7.65 1.48 12.70
CA GLN A 76 -8.13 2.63 13.44
C GLN A 76 -9.66 2.69 13.39
N ALA A 77 -10.25 2.66 12.19
CA ALA A 77 -11.69 2.81 12.00
C ALA A 77 -12.48 1.76 12.82
N LEU A 78 -11.96 0.53 12.85
CA LEU A 78 -12.54 -0.60 13.59
C LEU A 78 -12.59 -0.37 15.12
N LEU A 79 -11.69 0.43 15.70
CA LEU A 79 -11.62 0.68 17.14
C LEU A 79 -12.97 1.15 17.73
N ARG A 80 -13.77 1.89 16.94
CA ARG A 80 -15.07 2.43 17.38
C ARG A 80 -16.16 1.37 17.51
N HIS A 81 -15.97 0.20 16.91
CA HIS A 81 -16.96 -0.87 16.83
C HIS A 81 -16.62 -2.06 17.73
N LEU A 82 -15.46 -2.01 18.41
CA LEU A 82 -14.99 -3.07 19.29
C LEU A 82 -15.36 -2.82 20.76
N PRO A 83 -15.57 -3.89 21.55
CA PRO A 83 -15.60 -3.78 23.00
C PRO A 83 -14.31 -3.11 23.55
N PRO A 84 -14.36 -2.42 24.69
CA PRO A 84 -13.22 -1.64 25.19
C PRO A 84 -11.90 -2.42 25.32
N ILE A 85 -11.96 -3.68 25.74
CA ILE A 85 -10.77 -4.52 25.89
C ILE A 85 -10.15 -4.87 24.52
N ASP A 86 -10.97 -5.18 23.53
CA ASP A 86 -10.52 -5.54 22.19
C ASP A 86 -10.00 -4.31 21.44
N ALA A 87 -10.65 -3.15 21.63
CA ALA A 87 -10.17 -1.87 21.12
C ALA A 87 -8.80 -1.51 21.70
N GLN A 88 -8.58 -1.75 23.00
CA GLN A 88 -7.29 -1.51 23.63
C GLN A 88 -6.20 -2.43 23.07
N ASN A 89 -6.51 -3.71 22.87
CA ASN A 89 -5.59 -4.68 22.27
C ASN A 89 -5.25 -4.27 20.83
N LEU A 90 -6.26 -4.00 20.00
CA LEU A 90 -6.04 -3.57 18.61
C LEU A 90 -5.24 -2.27 18.53
N LYS A 91 -5.43 -1.33 19.46
CA LYS A 91 -4.66 -0.08 19.50
C LYS A 91 -3.18 -0.33 19.81
N SER A 92 -2.87 -1.32 20.66
CA SER A 92 -1.49 -1.77 20.92
C SER A 92 -0.87 -2.37 19.67
N ASP A 93 -1.64 -3.21 18.96
CA ASP A 93 -1.16 -4.02 17.83
C ASP A 93 -1.39 -3.33 16.48
N ILE A 94 -1.65 -2.02 16.47
CA ILE A 94 -2.11 -1.31 15.28
C ILE A 94 -1.09 -1.36 14.12
N TYR A 95 0.19 -1.47 14.45
CA TYR A 95 1.31 -1.60 13.50
C TYR A 95 1.80 -3.04 13.34
N ASP A 96 1.13 -4.02 13.92
CA ASP A 96 1.59 -5.41 13.82
C ASP A 96 1.39 -5.94 12.40
N ASN A 97 2.34 -6.75 11.93
CA ASN A 97 2.34 -7.34 10.59
C ASN A 97 2.37 -6.32 9.43
N LEU A 98 2.85 -5.10 9.67
CA LEU A 98 3.35 -4.26 8.58
C LEU A 98 4.56 -4.93 7.91
N ALA A 99 4.90 -4.50 6.69
CA ALA A 99 5.90 -5.17 5.89
C ALA A 99 7.27 -5.11 6.56
N ARG A 100 8.00 -6.23 6.50
CA ARG A 100 9.38 -6.25 6.98
C ARG A 100 10.23 -5.29 6.15
N ARG A 101 11.25 -4.73 6.78
CA ARG A 101 12.32 -4.04 6.06
C ARG A 101 13.30 -5.07 5.50
N TYR A 102 13.85 -4.81 4.31
CA TYR A 102 14.68 -5.75 3.55
C TYR A 102 16.19 -5.47 3.70
N TYR A 103 16.63 -5.03 4.89
CA TYR A 103 18.02 -4.61 5.13
C TYR A 103 19.05 -5.73 4.92
N ASP A 104 18.63 -6.98 5.12
CA ASP A 104 19.44 -8.18 4.92
C ASP A 104 19.62 -8.54 3.43
N ASN A 105 18.76 -8.01 2.55
CA ASN A 105 18.79 -8.31 1.13
C ASN A 105 19.78 -7.43 0.38
N LYS A 106 20.86 -8.05 -0.14
CA LYS A 106 21.91 -7.33 -0.90
C LYS A 106 21.40 -6.62 -2.15
N SER A 107 20.41 -7.18 -2.84
CA SER A 107 19.83 -6.56 -4.04
C SER A 107 19.02 -5.31 -3.67
N TYR A 108 18.27 -5.37 -2.56
CA TYR A 108 17.59 -4.20 -2.01
C TYR A 108 18.59 -3.11 -1.61
N GLN A 109 19.71 -3.47 -0.97
CA GLN A 109 20.77 -2.51 -0.63
C GLN A 109 21.38 -1.83 -1.87
N SER A 110 21.58 -2.56 -2.97
CA SER A 110 22.02 -1.98 -4.25
C SER A 110 20.98 -1.03 -4.84
N TYR A 111 19.71 -1.41 -4.79
CA TYR A 111 18.59 -0.57 -5.18
C TYR A 111 18.57 0.74 -4.37
N LEU A 112 18.63 0.68 -3.04
CA LEU A 112 18.65 1.88 -2.18
C LEU A 112 19.81 2.81 -2.52
N LYS A 113 21.03 2.28 -2.64
CA LYS A 113 22.21 3.08 -3.00
C LYS A 113 22.05 3.75 -4.35
N ARG A 114 21.43 3.06 -5.31
CA ARG A 114 21.32 3.54 -6.69
C ARG A 114 20.19 4.55 -6.87
N MET A 115 19.03 4.28 -6.28
CA MET A 115 17.80 5.05 -6.50
C MET A 115 17.56 6.12 -5.45
N TYR A 116 18.03 5.90 -4.21
CA TYR A 116 17.68 6.71 -3.04
C TYR A 116 18.91 7.21 -2.27
N ASN A 117 20.10 7.19 -2.88
CA ASN A 117 21.35 7.57 -2.23
C ASN A 117 21.59 6.85 -0.87
N GLY A 118 21.10 5.60 -0.78
CA GLY A 118 21.21 4.76 0.41
C GLY A 118 20.14 5.00 1.49
N GLN A 119 19.19 5.92 1.28
CA GLN A 119 18.05 6.11 2.17
C GLN A 119 16.94 5.11 1.85
N ASP A 120 16.26 4.59 2.87
CA ASP A 120 15.15 3.66 2.66
C ASP A 120 13.84 4.44 2.49
N PRO A 121 13.18 4.41 1.32
CA PRO A 121 11.88 5.05 1.13
C PRO A 121 10.81 4.51 2.09
N MET A 122 10.93 3.26 2.54
CA MET A 122 9.99 2.65 3.51
C MET A 122 10.16 3.17 4.94
N GLU A 123 11.25 3.90 5.22
CA GLU A 123 11.50 4.61 6.48
C GLU A 123 11.46 6.13 6.31
N SER A 124 10.89 6.61 5.21
CA SER A 124 10.77 8.04 4.99
C SER A 124 10.04 8.70 6.17
N LYS A 125 10.45 9.93 6.49
CA LYS A 125 9.87 10.68 7.60
C LYS A 125 8.39 10.96 7.30
N GLU A 126 8.09 11.23 6.05
CA GLU A 126 6.76 11.50 5.51
C GLU A 126 5.82 10.32 5.77
N HIS A 127 6.22 9.10 5.39
CA HIS A 127 5.41 7.90 5.60
C HIS A 127 5.23 7.58 7.09
N ASN A 128 6.30 7.69 7.89
CA ASN A 128 6.21 7.52 9.34
C ASN A 128 5.23 8.52 10.01
N GLN A 129 5.23 9.77 9.53
CA GLN A 129 4.28 10.78 9.99
C GLN A 129 2.85 10.48 9.53
N MET A 130 2.67 9.96 8.32
CA MET A 130 1.39 9.52 7.79
C MET A 130 0.80 8.41 8.68
N LEU A 131 1.55 7.33 8.92
CA LEU A 131 1.12 6.23 9.79
C LEU A 131 0.75 6.70 11.20
N HIS A 132 1.51 7.65 11.76
CA HIS A 132 1.18 8.24 13.06
C HIS A 132 -0.17 8.98 13.04
N ARG A 133 -0.43 9.81 12.02
CA ARG A 133 -1.72 10.53 11.91
C ARG A 133 -2.88 9.56 11.71
N LEU A 134 -2.69 8.51 10.91
CA LEU A 134 -3.69 7.46 10.68
C LEU A 134 -4.00 6.71 11.98
N LYS A 135 -2.99 6.30 12.74
CA LYS A 135 -3.17 5.66 14.05
C LYS A 135 -3.98 6.52 15.02
N GLU A 136 -3.72 7.82 15.06
CA GLU A 136 -4.45 8.74 15.94
C GLU A 136 -5.84 9.11 15.39
N GLY A 137 -6.16 8.70 14.15
CA GLY A 137 -7.43 9.04 13.48
C GLY A 137 -7.55 10.53 13.18
N THR A 138 -6.43 11.22 13.01
CA THR A 138 -6.34 12.66 12.74
C THR A 138 -5.99 12.98 11.29
N ASP A 139 -5.71 11.96 10.49
CA ASP A 139 -5.43 12.12 9.07
C ASP A 139 -6.73 12.39 8.28
N GLU A 140 -6.65 13.19 7.22
CA GLU A 140 -7.79 13.55 6.38
C GLU A 140 -8.38 12.36 5.62
N THR A 141 -7.58 11.33 5.38
CA THR A 141 -7.99 10.08 4.73
C THR A 141 -8.58 9.05 5.70
N SER A 142 -8.79 9.42 6.98
CA SER A 142 -9.34 8.50 7.97
C SER A 142 -10.77 8.05 7.59
N VAL A 143 -11.01 6.74 7.61
CA VAL A 143 -12.32 6.16 7.28
C VAL A 143 -13.21 6.09 8.52
N VAL A 144 -14.53 6.25 8.31
CA VAL A 144 -15.56 6.00 9.32
C VAL A 144 -16.48 4.90 8.81
N LEU A 145 -16.64 3.86 9.62
CA LEU A 145 -17.48 2.68 9.37
C LEU A 145 -18.94 2.89 9.81
#